data_AF-A0A1C7N3R8-F1
#
_entry.id   AF-A0A1C7N3R8-F1
#
_cell.length_a   1.000
_cell.length_b   1.000
_cell.length_c   1.000
_cell.angle_alpha   90.00
_cell.angle_beta   90.00
_cell.angle_gamma   90.00
#
_symmetry.space_group_name_H-M   'P 1'
#
loop_
_entity.id
_entity.type
_entity.pdbx_description
1 polymer ?
#
loop_
_entity_poly.entity_id
_entity_poly.type
_entity_poly.pdbx_seq_one_letter_code
_entity_poly.pdbx_strand_id
1 'polypeptide(L)'
;MSTDLTDSTLTVNKYYLPTEMTAYPLCPGDRVQINSLQGTVRFVGSTKFKPGIWAGVELDRVGAGKNDGSVNGERYFHCHPKTGLFVLATVLIKQQRNYLSNQMTNNNLLSESRLVSQSQLLKRIESLEADNKQLKLQNEQWKFQIALKDKRIESLEKTISDIRNASLESIELLERLVQTKYQEAEQLEYALHTEKQRSKSFEEEKELLHETILEAIESYETSLSLIEKNQEEQKEKLKTHHHQEVEILAQDVVALESFLQTKLNREVELTCSLKRSQQQNLRLQAELKRNVYQVKTNSNMDHRYFMPRERMLNTPIEEEEEEEEEEEDSEDQEEIMVRHGCPLCEQKGHHFIHCDLLTTQNQATSLHI
;
A
#
# COMPACT_ATOMS: atom_id res chain seq x y z
N MET A 1 -11.83 22.03 -24.86
CA MET A 1 -12.76 22.28 -25.98
C MET A 1 -14.13 21.77 -25.57
N SER A 2 -15.01 22.66 -25.11
CA SER A 2 -16.47 22.42 -25.01
C SER A 2 -17.12 23.81 -25.01
N THR A 3 -17.32 24.35 -26.21
CA THR A 3 -18.62 24.49 -26.89
C THR A 3 -19.45 25.65 -26.32
N ASP A 4 -19.01 26.86 -26.68
CA ASP A 4 -19.87 28.03 -26.77
C ASP A 4 -20.82 27.85 -27.96
N LEU A 5 -22.11 27.84 -27.67
CA LEU A 5 -23.19 28.04 -28.64
C LEU A 5 -24.08 29.14 -28.08
N THR A 6 -23.85 30.38 -28.52
CA THR A 6 -24.86 31.44 -28.44
C THR A 6 -25.06 31.97 -29.85
N ASP A 7 -26.18 31.59 -30.45
CA ASP A 7 -26.71 32.24 -31.63
C ASP A 7 -28.01 32.99 -31.28
N SER A 8 -28.19 34.06 -32.06
CA SER A 8 -29.43 34.72 -32.46
C SER A 8 -30.21 35.57 -31.45
N THR A 9 -29.89 36.86 -31.51
CA THR A 9 -30.81 37.99 -31.68
C THR A 9 -32.31 37.68 -31.80
N LEU A 10 -33.11 38.22 -30.88
CA LEU A 10 -34.51 38.59 -31.12
C LEU A 10 -34.84 39.89 -30.36
N THR A 11 -34.91 40.99 -31.13
CA THR A 11 -35.60 42.22 -30.73
C THR A 11 -37.10 41.95 -30.61
N VAL A 12 -37.67 42.13 -29.42
CA VAL A 12 -39.09 42.43 -29.25
C VAL A 12 -39.23 43.52 -28.19
N ASN A 13 -39.59 44.73 -28.64
CA ASN A 13 -40.20 45.75 -27.81
C ASN A 13 -41.46 45.17 -27.16
N LYS A 14 -41.39 44.91 -25.85
CA LYS A 14 -42.58 44.73 -25.01
C LYS A 14 -42.30 45.45 -23.71
N TYR A 15 -43.14 46.44 -23.43
CA TYR A 15 -43.21 47.20 -22.18
C TYR A 15 -42.89 46.29 -20.98
N TYR A 16 -41.66 46.37 -20.48
CA TYR A 16 -41.29 45.75 -19.22
C TYR A 16 -41.95 46.57 -18.12
N LEU A 17 -43.02 46.02 -17.54
CA LEU A 17 -43.51 46.38 -16.22
C LEU A 17 -42.81 45.44 -15.22
N PRO A 18 -41.88 45.93 -14.38
CA PRO A 18 -41.31 45.14 -13.30
C PRO A 18 -42.38 44.74 -12.28
N THR A 19 -42.26 43.51 -11.79
CA THR A 19 -43.26 42.69 -11.05
C THR A 19 -43.61 43.16 -9.64
N GLU A 20 -43.47 44.43 -9.28
CA GLU A 20 -43.95 44.93 -7.98
C GLU A 20 -44.60 46.31 -8.14
N MET A 21 -45.88 46.32 -8.50
CA MET A 21 -46.71 47.52 -8.42
C MET A 21 -47.92 47.24 -7.54
N THR A 22 -47.86 47.74 -6.31
CA THR A 22 -49.04 48.32 -5.67
C THR A 22 -49.65 49.32 -6.67
N ALA A 23 -50.91 49.15 -7.03
CA ALA A 23 -51.61 49.95 -8.03
C ALA A 23 -51.52 51.46 -7.71
N TYR A 24 -50.65 52.20 -8.39
CA TYR A 24 -50.66 53.67 -8.33
C TYR A 24 -51.81 54.18 -9.21
N PRO A 25 -52.69 55.07 -8.70
CA PRO A 25 -53.94 55.47 -9.38
C PRO A 25 -53.75 56.43 -10.58
N LEU A 26 -52.53 56.59 -11.09
CA LEU A 26 -52.18 57.51 -12.16
C LEU A 26 -51.62 56.76 -13.38
N CYS A 27 -52.22 57.01 -14.54
CA CYS A 27 -51.79 56.43 -15.80
C CYS A 27 -51.33 57.54 -16.76
N PRO A 28 -50.41 57.24 -17.71
CA PRO A 28 -50.15 58.12 -18.84
C PRO A 28 -51.45 58.53 -19.54
N GLY A 29 -51.60 59.82 -19.85
CA GLY A 29 -52.81 60.42 -20.42
C GLY A 29 -53.73 61.08 -19.39
N ASP A 30 -53.55 60.81 -18.08
CA ASP A 30 -54.35 61.46 -17.05
C ASP A 30 -54.07 62.96 -16.96
N ARG A 31 -55.15 63.73 -16.73
CA ARG A 31 -55.09 65.16 -16.44
C ARG A 31 -54.78 65.36 -14.97
N VAL A 32 -53.74 66.13 -14.69
CA VAL A 32 -53.26 66.38 -13.34
C VAL A 32 -53.00 67.86 -13.14
N GLN A 33 -53.10 68.29 -11.90
CA GLN A 33 -52.76 69.65 -11.49
C GLN A 33 -51.60 69.59 -10.49
N ILE A 34 -50.55 70.37 -10.77
CA ILE A 34 -49.37 70.53 -9.92
C ILE A 34 -49.37 71.98 -9.47
N ASN A 35 -49.73 72.24 -8.22
CA ASN A 35 -49.97 73.59 -7.69
C ASN A 35 -51.00 74.34 -8.56
N SER A 36 -50.58 75.36 -9.32
CA SER A 36 -51.43 76.15 -10.23
C SER A 36 -51.20 75.81 -11.71
N LEU A 37 -50.38 74.80 -12.01
CA LEU A 37 -50.06 74.38 -13.38
C LEU A 37 -50.81 73.10 -13.72
N GLN A 38 -51.47 73.10 -14.87
CA GLN A 38 -52.15 71.93 -15.41
C GLN A 38 -51.26 71.24 -16.44
N GLY A 39 -51.39 69.92 -16.50
CA GLY A 39 -50.65 69.12 -17.46
C GLY A 39 -51.19 67.72 -17.63
N THR A 40 -50.54 66.99 -18.51
CA THR A 40 -50.86 65.61 -18.87
C THR A 40 -49.73 64.69 -18.47
N VAL A 41 -50.04 63.60 -17.77
CA VAL A 41 -49.04 62.59 -17.43
C VAL A 41 -48.56 61.90 -18.71
N ARG A 42 -47.25 61.84 -18.91
CA ARG A 42 -46.60 61.18 -20.06
C ARG A 42 -45.71 60.00 -19.66
N PHE A 43 -45.28 59.94 -18.40
CA PHE A 43 -44.44 58.88 -17.86
C PHE A 43 -44.83 58.61 -16.39
N VAL A 44 -44.83 57.36 -15.95
CA VAL A 44 -44.93 56.96 -14.54
C VAL A 44 -43.99 55.77 -14.32
N GLY A 45 -43.04 55.89 -13.38
CA GLY A 45 -42.12 54.79 -13.07
C GLY A 45 -40.84 55.23 -12.35
N SER A 46 -39.93 54.28 -12.14
CA SER A 46 -38.59 54.54 -11.59
C SER A 46 -37.74 55.35 -12.56
N THR A 47 -36.80 56.14 -12.03
CA THR A 47 -35.91 56.99 -12.85
C THR A 47 -34.45 56.79 -12.47
N LYS A 48 -33.53 57.09 -13.39
CA LYS A 48 -32.07 57.02 -13.11
C LYS A 48 -31.54 58.24 -12.38
N PHE A 49 -32.26 59.37 -12.41
CA PHE A 49 -31.79 60.60 -11.75
C PHE A 49 -32.06 60.57 -10.23
N LYS A 50 -33.14 59.94 -9.76
CA LYS A 50 -33.47 59.78 -8.35
C LYS A 50 -34.27 58.49 -8.07
N PRO A 51 -34.07 57.84 -6.91
CA PRO A 51 -34.87 56.69 -6.49
C PRO A 51 -36.33 57.10 -6.22
N GLY A 52 -37.24 56.12 -6.26
CA GLY A 52 -38.69 56.29 -6.09
C GLY A 52 -39.46 56.30 -7.42
N ILE A 53 -40.79 56.34 -7.33
CA ILE A 53 -41.69 56.41 -8.49
C ILE A 53 -41.99 57.87 -8.84
N TRP A 54 -41.62 58.26 -10.05
CA TRP A 54 -41.79 59.60 -10.57
C TRP A 54 -42.82 59.61 -11.69
N ALA A 55 -43.56 60.70 -11.76
CA ALA A 55 -44.43 61.03 -12.87
C ALA A 55 -43.82 62.16 -13.70
N GLY A 56 -43.66 61.91 -15.00
CA GLY A 56 -43.31 62.92 -15.98
C GLY A 56 -44.58 63.55 -16.53
N VAL A 57 -44.73 64.86 -16.36
CA VAL A 57 -45.92 65.63 -16.76
C VAL A 57 -45.52 66.65 -17.82
N GLU A 58 -46.22 66.64 -18.94
CA GLU A 58 -46.17 67.70 -19.94
C GLU A 58 -47.16 68.80 -19.53
N LEU A 59 -46.65 69.98 -19.22
CA LEU A 59 -47.48 71.12 -18.82
C LEU A 59 -48.16 71.73 -20.04
N ASP A 60 -49.40 72.20 -19.87
CA ASP A 60 -50.15 72.80 -20.99
C ASP A 60 -49.54 74.13 -21.46
N ARG A 61 -48.94 74.87 -20.53
CA ARG A 61 -48.26 76.13 -20.83
C ARG A 61 -46.80 75.83 -21.21
N VAL A 62 -46.48 75.99 -22.49
CA VAL A 62 -45.12 75.88 -23.02
C VAL A 62 -44.19 76.84 -22.27
N GLY A 63 -43.02 76.35 -21.86
CA GLY A 63 -42.03 77.14 -21.12
C GLY A 63 -42.23 77.21 -19.60
N ALA A 64 -43.29 76.61 -19.04
CA ALA A 64 -43.55 76.58 -17.60
C ALA A 64 -42.89 75.39 -16.86
N GLY A 65 -42.26 74.48 -17.60
CA GLY A 65 -41.58 73.29 -17.10
C GLY A 65 -40.07 73.48 -16.94
N LYS A 66 -39.38 72.39 -16.59
CA LYS A 66 -37.93 72.38 -16.32
C LYS A 66 -37.13 71.59 -17.36
N ASN A 67 -37.77 70.72 -18.13
CA ASN A 67 -37.11 69.85 -19.10
C ASN A 67 -37.96 69.71 -20.38
N ASP A 68 -37.43 68.97 -21.35
CA ASP A 68 -38.07 68.61 -22.63
C ASP A 68 -38.58 67.15 -22.62
N GLY A 69 -38.68 66.54 -21.44
CA GLY A 69 -38.95 65.11 -21.25
C GLY A 69 -37.69 64.24 -21.13
N SER A 70 -36.49 64.86 -21.12
CA SER A 70 -35.22 64.20 -20.77
C SER A 70 -34.57 64.81 -19.51
N VAL A 71 -33.81 64.00 -18.77
CA VAL A 71 -33.01 64.43 -17.60
C VAL A 71 -31.64 63.74 -17.68
N ASN A 72 -30.55 64.52 -17.59
CA ASN A 72 -29.17 64.03 -17.68
C ASN A 72 -28.89 63.16 -18.93
N GLY A 73 -29.46 63.53 -20.08
CA GLY A 73 -29.28 62.83 -21.34
C GLY A 73 -30.17 61.60 -21.55
N GLU A 74 -30.92 61.18 -20.52
CA GLU A 74 -31.87 60.09 -20.65
C GLU A 74 -33.28 60.60 -20.92
N ARG A 75 -33.95 60.01 -21.92
CA ARG A 75 -35.26 60.43 -22.37
C ARG A 75 -36.35 59.52 -21.82
N TYR A 76 -37.36 60.12 -21.21
CA TYR A 76 -38.52 59.44 -20.64
C TYR A 76 -39.80 59.72 -21.42
N PHE A 77 -39.95 60.95 -21.93
CA PHE A 77 -41.02 61.36 -22.83
C PHE A 77 -40.56 62.50 -23.76
N HIS A 78 -41.41 62.94 -24.68
CA HIS A 78 -41.13 64.05 -25.57
C HIS A 78 -42.12 65.18 -25.30
N CYS A 79 -41.62 66.41 -25.16
CA CYS A 79 -42.42 67.63 -25.12
C CYS A 79 -41.55 68.83 -25.55
N HIS A 80 -42.16 70.00 -25.67
CA HIS A 80 -41.42 71.22 -26.00
C HIS A 80 -40.34 71.54 -24.94
N PRO A 81 -39.23 72.19 -25.32
CA PRO A 81 -38.22 72.62 -24.35
C PRO A 81 -38.84 73.41 -23.19
N LYS A 82 -38.38 73.12 -21.96
CA LYS A 82 -38.89 73.74 -20.72
C LYS A 82 -40.41 73.56 -20.54
N THR A 83 -40.96 72.42 -20.91
CA THR A 83 -42.42 72.14 -20.79
C THR A 83 -42.70 70.88 -19.95
N GLY A 84 -41.74 69.97 -19.87
CA GLY A 84 -41.80 68.79 -19.02
C GLY A 84 -41.43 69.11 -17.57
N LEU A 85 -42.09 68.41 -16.64
CA LEU A 85 -41.82 68.46 -15.21
C LEU A 85 -41.86 67.06 -14.62
N PHE A 86 -40.88 66.73 -13.77
CA PHE A 86 -40.87 65.50 -12.98
C PHE A 86 -41.28 65.80 -11.55
N VAL A 87 -42.25 65.04 -11.03
CA VAL A 87 -42.72 65.09 -9.64
C VAL A 87 -42.89 63.67 -9.11
N LEU A 88 -42.85 63.48 -7.78
CA LEU A 88 -43.17 62.19 -7.18
C LEU A 88 -44.63 61.85 -7.45
N ALA A 89 -44.90 60.62 -7.89
CA ALA A 89 -46.24 60.19 -8.29
C ALA A 89 -47.26 60.31 -7.13
N THR A 90 -46.79 60.21 -5.88
CA THR A 90 -47.62 60.36 -4.67
C THR A 90 -48.16 61.77 -4.44
N VAL A 91 -47.57 62.79 -5.07
CA VAL A 91 -47.94 64.21 -4.87
C VAL A 91 -48.95 64.68 -5.93
N LEU A 92 -49.21 63.87 -6.95
CA LEU A 92 -50.13 64.22 -8.03
C LEU A 92 -51.58 63.91 -7.67
N ILE A 93 -52.44 64.90 -7.86
CA ILE A 93 -53.89 64.75 -7.73
C ILE A 93 -54.49 64.68 -9.15
N LYS A 94 -55.22 63.59 -9.42
CA LYS A 94 -55.96 63.39 -10.68
C LYS A 94 -57.12 64.38 -10.76
N GLN A 95 -57.18 65.15 -11.85
CA GLN A 95 -58.28 66.07 -12.10
C GLN A 95 -59.50 65.25 -12.57
N GLN A 96 -60.50 65.08 -11.70
CA GLN A 96 -61.77 64.46 -12.10
C GLN A 96 -62.54 65.43 -13.02
N ARG A 97 -63.03 64.93 -14.17
CA ARG A 97 -63.98 65.67 -15.00
C ARG A 97 -65.34 65.68 -14.27
N ASN A 98 -65.68 66.80 -13.65
CA ASN A 98 -67.05 67.06 -13.21
C ASN A 98 -67.93 67.25 -14.46
N TYR A 99 -68.76 66.25 -14.78
CA TYR A 99 -69.73 66.30 -15.88
C TYR A 99 -71.02 67.08 -15.55
N LEU A 100 -71.01 67.94 -14.53
CA LEU A 100 -72.20 68.63 -14.04
C LEU A 100 -71.96 70.14 -13.92
N SER A 101 -72.01 70.84 -15.06
CA SER A 101 -72.34 72.27 -15.08
C SER A 101 -72.58 72.73 -16.52
N ASN A 102 -73.85 72.67 -16.95
CA ASN A 102 -74.51 73.43 -18.04
C ASN A 102 -75.80 72.65 -18.38
N GLN A 103 -77.05 73.09 -18.27
CA GLN A 103 -77.70 74.35 -17.93
C GLN A 103 -79.10 73.98 -17.40
N MET A 104 -79.52 74.51 -16.24
CA MET A 104 -80.95 74.65 -15.91
C MET A 104 -81.28 76.13 -16.00
N THR A 105 -81.85 76.57 -17.12
CA THR A 105 -82.68 77.77 -17.20
C THR A 105 -83.65 77.62 -18.37
N ASN A 106 -84.89 77.23 -18.06
CA ASN A 106 -86.12 77.95 -18.45
C ASN A 106 -87.33 77.01 -18.43
N ASN A 107 -88.29 77.35 -17.59
CA ASN A 107 -89.59 76.72 -17.56
C ASN A 107 -90.51 77.29 -18.66
N ASN A 108 -91.29 76.36 -19.21
CA ASN A 108 -92.53 76.50 -19.98
C ASN A 108 -92.44 76.92 -21.46
N LEU A 109 -92.56 75.91 -22.36
CA LEU A 109 -93.62 75.85 -23.38
C LEU A 109 -93.73 74.42 -24.00
N LEU A 110 -94.97 73.92 -24.06
CA LEU A 110 -95.57 72.97 -25.01
C LEU A 110 -95.22 71.46 -25.01
N SER A 111 -96.32 70.71 -25.02
CA SER A 111 -96.54 69.28 -24.89
C SER A 111 -96.55 68.57 -26.25
N GLU A 112 -95.49 67.80 -26.52
CA GLU A 112 -95.48 66.59 -27.39
C GLU A 112 -94.07 65.99 -27.35
N SER A 113 -93.05 66.84 -27.44
CA SER A 113 -91.62 66.47 -27.29
C SER A 113 -91.30 65.81 -25.92
N ARG A 114 -91.93 66.29 -24.84
CA ARG A 114 -91.70 65.77 -23.48
C ARG A 114 -92.30 64.37 -23.24
N LEU A 115 -93.40 64.03 -23.92
CA LEU A 115 -94.01 62.70 -23.89
C LEU A 115 -93.20 61.68 -24.70
N VAL A 116 -92.63 62.10 -25.85
CA VAL A 116 -91.67 61.28 -26.61
C VAL A 116 -90.42 61.01 -25.79
N SER A 117 -89.89 62.03 -25.08
CA SER A 117 -88.74 61.86 -24.20
C SER A 117 -89.03 61.00 -22.96
N GLN A 118 -90.21 61.13 -22.35
CA GLN A 118 -90.64 60.31 -21.20
C GLN A 118 -90.91 58.84 -21.58
N SER A 119 -91.51 58.59 -22.76
CA SER A 119 -91.70 57.23 -23.28
C SER A 119 -90.39 56.55 -23.70
N GLN A 120 -89.42 57.31 -24.22
CA GLN A 120 -88.07 56.81 -24.49
C GLN A 120 -87.33 56.43 -23.20
N LEU A 121 -87.50 57.22 -22.13
CA LEU A 121 -86.91 56.92 -20.81
C LEU A 121 -87.52 55.67 -20.19
N LEU A 122 -88.84 55.48 -20.26
CA LEU A 122 -89.50 54.27 -19.77
C LEU A 122 -89.02 53.00 -20.50
N LYS A 123 -88.91 53.04 -21.84
CA LYS A 123 -88.33 51.94 -22.63
C LYS A 123 -86.87 51.65 -22.26
N ARG A 124 -86.10 52.68 -21.91
CA ARG A 124 -84.72 52.52 -21.45
C ARG A 124 -84.65 51.88 -20.07
N ILE A 125 -85.55 52.23 -19.16
CA ILE A 125 -85.66 51.60 -17.83
C ILE A 125 -85.99 50.11 -17.98
N GLU A 126 -87.01 49.76 -18.78
CA GLU A 126 -87.37 48.36 -19.02
C GLU A 126 -86.21 47.55 -19.64
N SER A 127 -85.49 48.14 -20.61
CA SER A 127 -84.29 47.53 -21.20
C SER A 127 -83.18 47.33 -20.16
N LEU A 128 -82.92 48.32 -19.30
CA LEU A 128 -81.91 48.22 -18.24
C LEU A 128 -82.30 47.23 -17.14
N GLU A 129 -83.60 47.09 -16.86
CA GLU A 129 -84.11 46.08 -15.93
C GLU A 129 -83.96 44.66 -16.49
N ALA A 130 -84.21 44.48 -17.79
CA ALA A 130 -83.95 43.21 -18.48
C ALA A 130 -82.45 42.86 -18.48
N ASP A 131 -81.59 43.82 -18.80
CA ASP A 131 -80.13 43.66 -18.77
C ASP A 131 -79.64 43.32 -17.35
N ASN A 132 -80.13 43.99 -16.31
CA ASN A 132 -79.79 43.69 -14.91
C ASN A 132 -80.22 42.28 -14.50
N LYS A 133 -81.39 41.82 -14.96
CA LYS A 133 -81.86 40.46 -14.67
C LYS A 133 -80.96 39.42 -15.35
N GLN A 134 -80.54 39.67 -16.60
CA GLN A 134 -79.61 38.81 -17.32
C GLN A 134 -78.22 38.79 -16.68
N LEU A 135 -77.68 39.95 -16.29
CA LEU A 135 -76.40 40.06 -15.59
C LEU A 135 -76.42 39.33 -14.24
N LYS A 136 -77.52 39.41 -13.49
CA LYS A 136 -77.68 38.63 -12.25
C LYS A 136 -77.59 37.12 -12.50
N LEU A 137 -78.27 36.63 -13.52
CA LEU A 137 -78.23 35.20 -13.87
C LEU A 137 -76.82 34.77 -14.29
N GLN A 138 -76.14 35.58 -15.10
CA GLN A 138 -74.74 35.33 -15.48
C GLN A 138 -73.83 35.33 -14.26
N ASN A 139 -74.01 36.27 -13.32
CA ASN A 139 -73.18 36.34 -12.13
C ASN A 139 -73.35 35.09 -11.25
N GLU A 140 -74.57 34.56 -11.10
CA GLU A 140 -74.80 33.29 -10.40
C GLU A 140 -74.17 32.09 -11.13
N GLN A 141 -74.24 32.04 -12.46
CA GLN A 141 -73.53 31.01 -13.24
C GLN A 141 -72.02 31.08 -13.06
N TRP A 142 -71.45 32.29 -13.04
CA TRP A 142 -70.01 32.51 -12.86
C TRP A 142 -69.57 32.12 -11.45
N LYS A 143 -70.36 32.45 -10.42
CA LYS A 143 -70.11 32.00 -9.04
C LYS A 143 -70.05 30.47 -8.93
N PHE A 144 -70.98 29.78 -9.58
CA PHE A 144 -70.98 28.32 -9.59
C PHE A 144 -69.72 27.74 -10.28
N GLN A 145 -69.32 28.32 -11.41
CA GLN A 145 -68.10 27.93 -12.12
C GLN A 145 -66.83 28.20 -11.29
N ILE A 146 -66.77 29.32 -10.59
CA ILE A 146 -65.67 29.64 -9.67
C ILE A 146 -65.60 28.59 -8.56
N ALA A 147 -66.74 28.28 -7.90
CA ALA A 147 -66.77 27.27 -6.84
C ALA A 147 -66.31 25.88 -7.30
N LEU A 148 -66.62 25.48 -8.54
CA LEU A 148 -66.10 24.23 -9.11
C LEU A 148 -64.59 24.26 -9.34
N LYS A 149 -64.07 25.39 -9.86
CA LYS A 149 -62.64 25.57 -10.06
C LYS A 149 -61.89 25.62 -8.73
N ASP A 150 -62.45 26.24 -7.70
CA ASP A 150 -61.87 26.30 -6.36
C ASP A 150 -61.72 24.89 -5.77
N LYS A 151 -62.75 24.04 -5.88
CA LYS A 151 -62.64 22.62 -5.48
C LYS A 151 -61.55 21.88 -6.25
N ARG A 152 -61.38 22.18 -7.55
CA ARG A 152 -60.32 21.58 -8.36
C ARG A 152 -58.94 22.08 -7.93
N ILE A 153 -58.81 23.37 -7.60
CA ILE A 153 -57.59 23.98 -7.07
C ILE A 153 -57.22 23.29 -5.76
N GLU A 154 -58.15 23.15 -4.81
CA GLU A 154 -57.92 22.49 -3.52
C GLU A 154 -57.44 21.04 -3.70
N SER A 155 -58.06 20.28 -4.62
CA SER A 155 -57.62 18.92 -4.95
C SER A 155 -56.20 18.90 -5.52
N LEU A 156 -55.85 19.85 -6.39
CA LEU A 156 -54.51 19.94 -6.98
C LEU A 156 -53.48 20.35 -5.93
N GLU A 157 -53.80 21.31 -5.06
CA GLU A 157 -52.94 21.74 -3.96
C GLU A 157 -52.61 20.58 -3.03
N LYS A 158 -53.60 19.73 -2.71
CA LYS A 158 -53.36 18.51 -1.94
C LYS A 158 -52.37 17.58 -2.66
N THR A 159 -52.59 17.29 -3.95
CA THR A 159 -51.67 16.41 -4.69
C THR A 159 -50.25 16.97 -4.79
N ILE A 160 -50.12 18.30 -4.94
CA ILE A 160 -48.82 18.97 -4.95
C ILE A 160 -48.15 18.85 -3.58
N SER A 161 -48.91 18.99 -2.49
CA SER A 161 -48.38 18.80 -1.13
C SER A 161 -47.90 17.36 -0.91
N ASP A 162 -48.69 16.37 -1.33
CA ASP A 162 -48.33 14.95 -1.19
C ASP A 162 -47.03 14.64 -1.96
N ILE A 163 -46.91 15.13 -3.20
CA ILE A 163 -45.69 14.97 -4.01
C ILE A 163 -44.50 15.66 -3.35
N ARG A 164 -44.68 16.88 -2.83
CA ARG A 164 -43.60 17.61 -2.14
C ARG A 164 -43.11 16.84 -0.91
N ASN A 165 -44.02 16.32 -0.10
CA ASN A 165 -43.67 15.56 1.10
C ASN A 165 -42.91 14.27 0.75
N ALA A 166 -43.42 13.49 -0.21
CA ALA A 166 -42.72 12.29 -0.68
C ALA A 166 -41.33 12.61 -1.28
N SER A 167 -41.20 13.75 -1.95
CA SER A 167 -39.92 14.21 -2.50
C SER A 167 -38.94 14.58 -1.38
N LEU A 168 -39.40 15.26 -0.33
CA LEU A 168 -38.58 15.61 0.83
C LEU A 168 -38.11 14.37 1.59
N GLU A 169 -38.99 13.40 1.82
CA GLU A 169 -38.64 12.12 2.45
C GLU A 169 -37.57 11.37 1.65
N SER A 170 -37.68 11.41 0.31
CA SER A 170 -36.70 10.80 -0.59
C SER A 170 -35.34 11.49 -0.51
N ILE A 171 -35.32 12.82 -0.47
CA ILE A 171 -34.09 13.61 -0.32
C ILE A 171 -33.43 13.29 1.02
N GLU A 172 -34.19 13.28 2.11
CA GLU A 172 -33.66 12.99 3.44
C GLU A 172 -33.07 11.57 3.53
N LEU A 173 -33.70 10.59 2.89
CA LEU A 173 -33.17 9.23 2.79
C LEU A 173 -31.85 9.19 2.02
N LEU A 174 -31.76 9.91 0.90
CA LEU A 174 -30.53 10.00 0.11
C LEU A 174 -29.42 10.69 0.88
N GLU A 175 -29.71 11.77 1.60
CA GLU A 175 -28.74 12.47 2.45
C GLU A 175 -28.20 11.54 3.54
N ARG A 176 -29.08 10.78 4.22
CA ARG A 176 -28.66 9.77 5.20
C ARG A 176 -27.78 8.69 4.58
N LEU A 177 -28.16 8.18 3.40
CA LEU A 177 -27.37 7.16 2.70
C LEU A 177 -25.99 7.71 2.33
N VAL A 178 -25.93 8.89 1.74
CA VAL A 178 -24.68 9.57 1.39
C VAL A 178 -23.80 9.75 2.62
N GLN A 179 -24.36 10.22 3.75
CA GLN A 179 -23.63 10.38 5.00
C GLN A 179 -23.05 9.05 5.51
N THR A 180 -23.84 7.96 5.48
CA THR A 180 -23.35 6.63 5.89
C THR A 180 -22.23 6.15 4.96
N LYS A 181 -22.32 6.40 3.65
CA LYS A 181 -21.27 6.02 2.70
C LYS A 181 -19.98 6.81 2.89
N TYR A 182 -20.08 8.10 3.23
CA TYR A 182 -18.90 8.88 3.60
C TYR A 182 -18.21 8.34 4.86
N GLN A 183 -18.98 7.96 5.88
CA GLN A 183 -18.43 7.35 7.11
C GLN A 183 -17.77 6.00 6.84
N GLU A 184 -18.39 5.14 6.03
CA GLU A 184 -17.79 3.86 5.61
C GLU A 184 -16.48 4.08 4.84
N ALA A 185 -16.42 5.06 3.94
CA ALA A 185 -15.22 5.40 3.19
C ALA A 185 -14.10 5.89 4.11
N GLU A 186 -14.40 6.76 5.08
CA GLU A 186 -13.42 7.26 6.06
C GLU A 186 -12.85 6.12 6.93
N GLN A 187 -13.70 5.18 7.36
CA GLN A 187 -13.24 3.99 8.10
C GLN A 187 -12.32 3.11 7.26
N LEU A 188 -12.64 2.90 5.98
CA LEU A 188 -11.79 2.14 5.06
C LEU A 188 -10.45 2.85 4.80
N GLU A 189 -10.44 4.17 4.66
CA GLU A 189 -9.22 4.95 4.50
C GLU A 189 -8.32 4.85 5.74
N TYR A 190 -8.91 4.94 6.94
CA TYR A 190 -8.18 4.74 8.19
C TYR A 190 -7.60 3.32 8.29
N ALA A 191 -8.41 2.29 8.00
CA ALA A 191 -7.95 0.91 8.00
C ALA A 191 -6.82 0.69 6.99
N LEU A 192 -6.96 1.20 5.76
CA LEU A 192 -5.91 1.13 4.74
C LEU A 192 -4.63 1.84 5.19
N HIS A 193 -4.74 3.00 5.86
CA HIS A 193 -3.58 3.71 6.38
C HIS A 193 -2.84 2.87 7.44
N THR A 194 -3.57 2.28 8.38
CA THR A 194 -2.99 1.43 9.43
C THR A 194 -2.31 0.20 8.84
N GLU A 195 -2.91 -0.43 7.83
CA GLU A 195 -2.34 -1.61 7.19
C GLU A 195 -1.10 -1.27 6.35
N LYS A 196 -1.09 -0.11 5.69
CA LYS A 196 0.12 0.41 5.03
C LYS A 196 1.27 0.64 6.01
N GLN A 197 0.99 1.18 7.20
CA GLN A 197 2.00 1.36 8.23
C GLN A 197 2.54 0.02 8.75
N ARG A 198 1.66 -0.96 8.98
CA ARG A 198 2.07 -2.33 9.37
C ARG A 198 2.93 -2.98 8.30
N SER A 199 2.50 -2.92 7.04
CA SER A 199 3.27 -3.46 5.91
C SER A 199 4.65 -2.82 5.81
N LYS A 200 4.76 -1.51 6.07
CA LYS A 200 6.05 -0.82 6.10
C LYS A 200 6.92 -1.31 7.26
N SER A 201 6.35 -1.44 8.47
CA SER A 201 7.07 -1.98 9.64
C SER A 201 7.59 -3.40 9.40
N PHE A 202 6.80 -4.25 8.74
CA PHE A 202 7.24 -5.60 8.40
C PHE A 202 8.36 -5.62 7.36
N GLU A 203 8.34 -4.71 6.38
CA GLU A 203 9.43 -4.61 5.41
C GLU A 203 10.72 -4.12 6.09
N GLU A 204 10.63 -3.14 6.99
CA GLU A 204 11.77 -2.67 7.80
C GLU A 204 12.34 -3.80 8.70
N GLU A 205 11.49 -4.59 9.34
CA GLU A 205 11.90 -5.76 10.15
C GLU A 205 12.56 -6.85 9.30
N LYS A 206 12.01 -7.12 8.10
CA LYS A 206 12.57 -8.08 7.15
C LYS A 206 13.94 -7.63 6.64
N GLU A 207 14.11 -6.35 6.30
CA GLU A 207 15.40 -5.79 5.88
C GLU A 207 16.44 -5.91 6.99
N LEU A 208 16.07 -5.57 8.24
CA LEU A 208 16.94 -5.72 9.40
C LEU A 208 17.33 -7.19 9.63
N LEU A 209 16.36 -8.10 9.57
CA LEU A 209 16.64 -9.53 9.74
C LEU A 209 17.59 -10.03 8.66
N HIS A 210 17.38 -9.62 7.41
CA HIS A 210 18.27 -9.98 6.30
C HIS A 210 19.70 -9.47 6.52
N GLU A 211 19.87 -8.23 6.98
CA GLU A 211 21.18 -7.66 7.33
C GLU A 211 21.86 -8.46 8.45
N THR A 212 21.15 -8.77 9.54
CA THR A 212 21.72 -9.56 10.65
C THR A 212 22.12 -10.99 10.23
N ILE A 213 21.37 -11.60 9.31
CA ILE A 213 21.70 -12.91 8.76
C ILE A 213 22.97 -12.83 7.92
N LEU A 214 23.12 -11.80 7.08
CA LEU A 214 24.32 -11.61 6.28
C LEU A 214 25.56 -11.40 7.16
N GLU A 215 25.48 -10.56 8.19
CA GLU A 215 26.57 -10.36 9.15
C GLU A 215 26.95 -11.66 9.86
N ALA A 216 25.96 -12.47 10.25
CA ALA A 216 26.20 -13.77 10.87
C ALA A 216 26.90 -14.74 9.91
N ILE A 217 26.47 -14.79 8.64
CA ILE A 217 27.11 -15.62 7.61
C ILE A 217 28.57 -15.20 7.43
N GLU A 218 28.85 -13.90 7.28
CA GLU A 218 30.23 -13.39 7.14
C GLU A 218 31.09 -13.75 8.37
N SER A 219 30.53 -13.66 9.57
CA SER A 219 31.22 -14.06 10.80
C SER A 219 31.53 -15.57 10.84
N TYR A 220 30.61 -16.42 10.37
CA TYR A 220 30.84 -17.85 10.29
C TYR A 220 31.85 -18.21 9.20
N GLU A 221 31.78 -17.59 8.02
CA GLU A 221 32.73 -17.81 6.93
C GLU A 221 34.17 -17.43 7.34
N THR A 222 34.34 -16.30 8.03
CA THR A 222 35.65 -15.89 8.56
C THR A 222 36.18 -16.86 9.61
N SER A 223 35.32 -17.37 10.49
CA SER A 223 35.68 -18.38 11.50
C SER A 223 36.07 -19.71 10.86
N LEU A 224 35.32 -20.16 9.84
CA LEU A 224 35.63 -21.37 9.08
C LEU A 224 36.98 -21.24 8.36
N SER A 225 37.23 -20.12 7.68
CA SER A 225 38.50 -19.86 7.01
C SER A 225 39.70 -19.90 8.00
N LEU A 226 39.52 -19.36 9.20
CA LEU A 226 40.56 -19.42 10.25
C LEU A 226 40.82 -20.86 10.72
N ILE A 227 39.76 -21.66 10.90
CA ILE A 227 39.89 -23.07 11.30
C ILE A 227 40.59 -23.86 10.20
N GLU A 228 40.22 -23.68 8.94
CA GLU A 228 40.86 -24.34 7.79
C GLU A 228 42.36 -24.02 7.71
N LYS A 229 42.72 -22.73 7.87
CA LYS A 229 44.11 -22.31 7.90
C LYS A 229 44.88 -22.95 9.07
N ASN A 230 44.30 -22.97 10.27
CA ASN A 230 44.91 -23.61 11.44
C ASN A 230 45.09 -25.12 11.24
N GLN A 231 44.11 -25.80 10.64
CA GLN A 231 44.22 -27.22 10.31
C GLN A 231 45.34 -27.48 9.30
N GLU A 232 45.49 -26.64 8.28
CA GLU A 232 46.56 -26.79 7.29
C GLU A 232 47.93 -26.54 7.92
N GLU A 233 48.06 -25.51 8.76
CA GLU A 233 49.29 -25.25 9.51
C GLU A 233 49.66 -26.41 10.45
N GLN A 234 48.68 -27.03 11.12
CA GLN A 234 48.91 -28.20 11.97
C GLN A 234 49.33 -29.42 11.15
N LYS A 235 48.69 -29.67 9.99
CA LYS A 235 49.08 -30.74 9.08
C LYS A 235 50.50 -30.56 8.58
N GLU A 236 50.89 -29.36 8.17
CA GLU A 236 52.26 -29.07 7.72
C GLU A 236 53.29 -29.21 8.85
N LYS A 237 52.96 -28.77 10.07
CA LYS A 237 53.82 -29.02 11.25
C LYS A 237 53.99 -30.52 11.53
N LEU A 238 52.92 -31.30 11.44
CA LEU A 238 52.98 -32.74 11.66
C LEU A 238 53.79 -33.45 10.57
N LYS A 239 53.60 -33.07 9.30
CA LYS A 239 54.40 -33.60 8.18
C LYS A 239 55.87 -33.29 8.34
N THR A 240 56.22 -32.05 8.69
CA THR A 240 57.63 -31.65 8.88
C THR A 240 58.26 -32.35 10.08
N HIS A 241 57.54 -32.49 11.21
CA HIS A 241 57.99 -33.27 12.34
C HIS A 241 58.24 -34.74 11.97
N HIS A 242 57.28 -35.39 11.31
CA HIS A 242 57.43 -36.78 10.88
C HIS A 242 58.58 -36.95 9.88
N HIS A 243 58.76 -36.00 8.95
CA HIS A 243 59.89 -36.02 8.03
C HIS A 243 61.24 -35.93 8.76
N GLN A 244 61.35 -35.07 9.77
CA GLN A 244 62.55 -34.97 10.61
C GLN A 244 62.83 -36.26 11.39
N GLU A 245 61.80 -36.88 11.98
CA GLU A 245 61.95 -38.16 12.68
C GLU A 245 62.45 -39.27 11.74
N VAL A 246 61.85 -39.38 10.55
CA VAL A 246 62.28 -40.34 9.53
C VAL A 246 63.72 -40.07 9.09
N GLU A 247 64.12 -38.81 8.94
CA GLU A 247 65.48 -38.44 8.56
C GLU A 247 66.50 -38.82 9.64
N ILE A 248 66.21 -38.57 10.92
CA ILE A 248 67.06 -38.97 12.04
C ILE A 248 67.19 -40.50 12.09
N LEU A 249 66.07 -41.23 12.00
CA LEU A 249 66.09 -42.69 12.00
C LEU A 249 66.87 -43.24 10.81
N ALA A 250 66.76 -42.63 9.63
CA ALA A 250 67.55 -43.02 8.46
C ALA A 250 69.06 -42.82 8.70
N GLN A 251 69.46 -41.73 9.34
CA GLN A 251 70.86 -41.48 9.72
C GLN A 251 71.37 -42.53 10.73
N ASP A 252 70.56 -42.88 11.72
CA ASP A 252 70.89 -43.91 12.71
C ASP A 252 71.03 -45.30 12.06
N VAL A 253 70.15 -45.66 11.12
CA VAL A 253 70.26 -46.90 10.35
C VAL A 253 71.58 -46.95 9.59
N VAL A 254 71.95 -45.88 8.87
CA VAL A 254 73.23 -45.82 8.15
C VAL A 254 74.43 -45.94 9.10
N ALA A 255 74.37 -45.31 10.28
CA ALA A 255 75.41 -45.40 11.28
C ALA A 255 75.56 -46.84 11.82
N LEU A 256 74.43 -47.51 12.08
CA LEU A 256 74.40 -48.91 12.52
C LEU A 256 74.92 -49.86 11.44
N GLU A 257 74.56 -49.65 10.18
CA GLU A 257 75.07 -50.42 9.04
C GLU A 257 76.59 -50.28 8.93
N SER A 258 77.12 -49.06 9.04
CA SER A 258 78.56 -48.81 9.07
C SER A 258 79.25 -49.54 10.22
N PHE A 259 78.68 -49.45 11.43
CA PHE A 259 79.20 -50.14 12.61
C PHE A 259 79.19 -51.66 12.45
N LEU A 260 78.09 -52.24 11.98
CA LEU A 260 77.97 -53.67 11.69
C LEU A 260 78.99 -54.10 10.64
N GLN A 261 79.19 -53.33 9.57
CA GLN A 261 80.20 -53.61 8.56
C GLN A 261 81.62 -53.64 9.17
N THR A 262 81.94 -52.70 10.07
CA THR A 262 83.24 -52.71 10.75
C THR A 262 83.42 -53.92 11.66
N LYS A 263 82.37 -54.34 12.38
CA LYS A 263 82.38 -55.54 13.23
C LYS A 263 82.54 -56.82 12.41
N LEU A 264 81.81 -56.93 11.30
CA LEU A 264 81.92 -58.05 10.37
C LEU A 264 83.34 -58.15 9.80
N ASN A 265 83.92 -57.04 9.35
CA ASN A 265 85.32 -57.02 8.88
C ASN A 265 86.29 -57.51 9.96
N ARG A 266 86.07 -57.10 11.22
CA ARG A 266 86.91 -57.52 12.34
C ARG A 266 86.77 -59.01 12.65
N GLU A 267 85.57 -59.56 12.61
CA GLU A 267 85.33 -61.01 12.78
C GLU A 267 85.99 -61.83 11.68
N VAL A 268 85.93 -61.36 10.43
CA VAL A 268 86.64 -61.98 9.30
C VAL A 268 88.16 -62.00 9.55
N GLU A 269 88.74 -60.89 10.02
CA GLU A 269 90.16 -60.82 10.38
C GLU A 269 90.54 -61.78 11.50
N LEU A 270 89.74 -61.82 12.58
CA LEU A 270 89.95 -62.70 13.73
C LEU A 270 89.87 -64.17 13.32
N THR A 271 88.87 -64.53 12.51
CA THR A 271 88.69 -65.88 11.95
C THR A 271 89.90 -66.29 11.11
N CYS A 272 90.40 -65.38 10.27
CA CYS A 272 91.61 -65.61 9.49
C CYS A 272 92.84 -65.82 10.38
N SER A 273 92.98 -65.04 11.45
CA SER A 273 94.06 -65.17 12.43
C SER A 273 93.99 -66.50 13.18
N LEU A 274 92.80 -66.89 13.65
CA LEU A 274 92.56 -68.16 14.33
C LEU A 274 92.94 -69.33 13.42
N LYS A 275 92.51 -69.32 12.16
CA LYS A 275 92.85 -70.35 11.17
C LYS A 275 94.37 -70.48 10.97
N ARG A 276 95.10 -69.36 10.92
CA ARG A 276 96.57 -69.36 10.86
C ARG A 276 97.20 -69.98 12.11
N SER A 277 96.73 -69.61 13.30
CA SER A 277 97.22 -70.16 14.57
C SER A 277 96.93 -71.66 14.69
N GLN A 278 95.73 -72.12 14.31
CA GLN A 278 95.38 -73.54 14.24
C GLN A 278 96.29 -74.31 13.29
N GLN A 279 96.56 -73.78 12.09
CA GLN A 279 97.50 -74.40 11.15
C GLN A 279 98.92 -74.48 11.74
N GLN A 280 99.37 -73.45 12.46
CA GLN A 280 100.66 -73.46 13.14
C GLN A 280 100.69 -74.50 14.27
N ASN A 281 99.63 -74.60 15.08
CA ASN A 281 99.50 -75.62 16.12
C ASN A 281 99.52 -77.03 15.54
N LEU A 282 98.82 -77.28 14.43
CA LEU A 282 98.86 -78.57 13.73
C LEU A 282 100.27 -78.92 13.25
N ARG A 283 101.03 -77.93 12.74
CA ARG A 283 102.45 -78.13 12.38
C ARG A 283 103.30 -78.48 13.59
N LEU A 284 103.17 -77.73 14.68
CA LEU A 284 103.89 -77.97 15.93
C LEU A 284 103.53 -79.33 16.55
N GLN A 285 102.27 -79.75 16.51
CA GLN A 285 101.84 -81.08 16.95
C GLN A 285 102.46 -82.19 16.08
N ALA A 286 102.54 -82.01 14.77
CA ALA A 286 103.21 -82.95 13.87
C ALA A 286 104.71 -83.04 14.17
N GLU A 287 105.37 -81.91 14.44
CA GLU A 287 106.77 -81.87 14.90
C GLU A 287 106.96 -82.56 16.25
N LEU A 288 106.09 -82.28 17.23
CA LEU A 288 106.13 -82.93 18.54
C LEU A 288 105.97 -84.45 18.40
N LYS A 289 105.02 -84.92 17.58
CA LYS A 289 104.86 -86.36 17.28
C LYS A 289 106.13 -86.97 16.68
N ARG A 290 106.80 -86.27 15.75
CA ARG A 290 108.10 -86.72 15.20
C ARG A 290 109.18 -86.78 16.29
N ASN A 291 109.30 -85.75 17.12
CA ASN A 291 110.30 -85.71 18.19
C ASN A 291 110.04 -86.81 19.24
N VAL A 292 108.78 -87.05 19.62
CA VAL A 292 108.40 -88.17 20.50
C VAL A 292 108.76 -89.52 19.87
N TYR A 293 108.54 -89.69 18.56
CA TYR A 293 108.97 -90.89 17.84
C TYR A 293 110.51 -91.05 17.87
N GLN A 294 111.26 -89.97 17.64
CA GLN A 294 112.73 -89.98 17.71
C GLN A 294 113.26 -90.31 19.11
N VAL A 295 112.62 -89.79 20.17
CA VAL A 295 112.95 -90.13 21.56
C VAL A 295 112.68 -91.61 21.83
N LYS A 296 111.55 -92.15 21.36
CA LYS A 296 111.24 -93.59 21.46
C LYS A 296 112.25 -94.49 20.73
N THR A 297 112.84 -94.02 19.62
CA THR A 297 113.86 -94.81 18.87
C THR A 297 115.27 -94.69 19.46
N ASN A 298 115.58 -93.62 20.20
CA ASN A 298 116.92 -93.41 20.81
C ASN A 298 117.04 -93.98 22.23
N SER A 299 115.93 -94.34 22.89
CA SER A 299 115.94 -95.03 24.18
C SER A 299 115.88 -96.55 24.01
N ASN A 300 117.03 -97.22 24.05
CA ASN A 300 117.11 -98.66 24.30
C ASN A 300 117.15 -98.87 25.83
N MET A 301 115.99 -98.97 26.46
CA MET A 301 115.75 -99.80 27.64
C MET A 301 114.24 -99.97 27.89
N ASP A 302 113.86 -101.24 27.88
CA ASP A 302 112.75 -101.92 28.55
C ASP A 302 111.31 -101.39 28.50
N HIS A 303 110.48 -102.21 27.85
CA HIS A 303 109.03 -102.23 28.00
C HIS A 303 108.61 -102.96 29.27
N ARG A 304 107.76 -102.33 30.09
CA ARG A 304 106.59 -103.02 30.67
C ARG A 304 105.45 -102.04 31.06
N TYR A 305 104.46 -101.99 30.16
CA TYR A 305 103.00 -101.78 30.31
C TYR A 305 102.46 -100.58 31.15
N PHE A 306 101.79 -99.52 30.62
CA PHE A 306 100.55 -99.41 29.79
C PHE A 306 99.28 -99.73 30.65
N MET A 307 98.29 -98.86 30.91
CA MET A 307 97.33 -98.24 29.97
C MET A 307 96.62 -96.94 30.48
N PRO A 308 96.09 -96.11 29.56
CA PRO A 308 95.81 -94.67 29.72
C PRO A 308 94.30 -94.34 29.81
N ARG A 309 93.96 -93.06 30.03
CA ARG A 309 92.75 -92.47 29.43
C ARG A 309 93.01 -91.05 28.94
N GLU A 310 93.01 -90.93 27.62
CA GLU A 310 93.05 -89.71 26.84
C GLU A 310 91.77 -88.91 27.08
N ARG A 311 91.91 -87.61 27.36
CA ARG A 311 90.85 -86.62 27.14
C ARG A 311 90.84 -86.31 25.64
N MET A 312 89.86 -86.86 24.93
CA MET A 312 89.40 -86.30 23.67
C MET A 312 88.20 -85.40 24.01
N LEU A 313 88.44 -84.09 24.00
CA LEU A 313 87.43 -83.15 23.55
C LEU A 313 87.25 -83.39 22.06
N ASN A 314 86.02 -83.70 21.64
CA ASN A 314 85.43 -83.39 20.35
C ASN A 314 83.92 -83.67 20.49
N THR A 315 83.11 -82.61 20.64
CA THR A 315 82.17 -82.05 19.63
C THR A 315 80.89 -82.89 19.49
N PRO A 316 79.67 -82.32 19.38
CA PRO A 316 79.38 -81.10 18.59
C PRO A 316 78.49 -80.06 19.28
N ILE A 317 78.53 -78.85 18.70
CA ILE A 317 77.46 -77.84 18.81
C ILE A 317 76.30 -78.42 18.00
N GLU A 318 75.19 -78.72 18.66
CA GLU A 318 73.89 -78.87 18.02
C GLU A 318 73.16 -77.55 18.23
N GLU A 319 72.69 -77.02 17.10
CA GLU A 319 71.87 -75.84 16.94
C GLU A 319 70.57 -76.10 17.72
N GLU A 320 70.27 -75.24 18.70
CA GLU A 320 68.92 -75.16 19.26
C GLU A 320 68.03 -74.57 18.17
N GLU A 321 67.40 -75.47 17.40
CA GLU A 321 66.18 -75.19 16.66
C GLU A 321 65.13 -74.80 17.71
N GLU A 322 64.83 -73.50 17.80
CA GLU A 322 63.64 -72.98 18.45
C GLU A 322 62.42 -73.50 17.67
N GLU A 323 61.94 -74.70 18.04
CA GLU A 323 60.60 -75.15 17.69
C GLU A 323 59.59 -74.28 18.44
N GLU A 324 58.83 -73.51 17.66
CA GLU A 324 57.66 -72.76 18.08
C GLU A 324 56.66 -73.72 18.78
N GLU A 325 56.48 -73.57 20.09
CA GLU A 325 55.31 -74.12 20.77
C GLU A 325 54.08 -73.30 20.33
N GLU A 326 53.21 -73.94 19.55
CA GLU A 326 51.82 -73.54 19.34
C GLU A 326 51.08 -73.56 20.68
N GLU A 327 50.65 -72.40 21.18
CA GLU A 327 49.48 -72.30 22.08
C GLU A 327 48.27 -71.81 21.27
N GLU A 328 47.49 -72.76 20.75
CA GLU A 328 46.03 -72.61 20.66
C GLU A 328 45.43 -72.94 22.02
N ASP A 329 44.89 -71.93 22.71
CA ASP A 329 43.73 -72.05 23.60
C ASP A 329 43.12 -70.64 23.71
N SER A 330 42.05 -70.39 22.96
CA SER A 330 40.66 -70.64 23.34
C SER A 330 40.15 -69.64 24.38
N GLU A 331 39.17 -68.85 23.91
CA GLU A 331 38.05 -68.31 24.66
C GLU A 331 38.34 -67.70 26.05
N ASP A 332 38.38 -66.37 26.11
CA ASP A 332 37.56 -65.67 27.09
C ASP A 332 37.28 -64.21 26.69
N GLN A 333 35.99 -63.97 26.45
CA GLN A 333 35.24 -62.79 26.92
C GLN A 333 35.57 -61.45 26.21
N GLU A 334 34.84 -61.07 25.17
CA GLU A 334 33.42 -60.68 25.28
C GLU A 334 33.15 -59.71 26.44
N GLU A 335 33.99 -58.67 26.65
CA GLU A 335 33.65 -57.62 27.62
C GLU A 335 34.10 -56.19 27.24
N ILE A 336 33.87 -55.77 25.99
CA ILE A 336 33.75 -54.32 25.67
C ILE A 336 32.50 -54.09 24.81
N MET A 337 31.36 -54.66 25.22
CA MET A 337 30.09 -54.40 24.53
C MET A 337 28.87 -54.36 25.48
N VAL A 338 28.96 -53.68 26.63
CA VAL A 338 27.76 -53.50 27.49
C VAL A 338 27.60 -52.08 28.06
N ARG A 339 28.52 -51.13 27.85
CA ARG A 339 28.45 -49.83 28.57
C ARG A 339 28.05 -48.58 27.81
N HIS A 340 28.01 -48.56 26.48
CA HIS A 340 27.58 -47.36 25.77
C HIS A 340 26.41 -47.71 24.85
N GLY A 341 25.26 -47.10 25.12
CA GLY A 341 24.08 -47.22 24.25
C GLY A 341 24.40 -46.76 22.83
N CYS A 342 23.50 -47.07 21.90
CA CYS A 342 23.63 -46.63 20.51
C CYS A 342 23.92 -45.11 20.47
N PRO A 343 25.01 -44.64 19.83
CA PRO A 343 25.43 -43.24 19.89
C PRO A 343 24.46 -42.26 19.21
N LEU A 344 23.40 -42.77 18.56
CA LEU A 344 22.35 -41.96 17.91
C LEU A 344 21.10 -41.78 18.77
N CYS A 345 20.74 -42.76 19.60
CA CYS A 345 19.49 -42.73 20.39
C CYS A 345 19.69 -43.05 21.88
N GLU A 346 20.92 -43.36 22.29
CA GLU A 346 21.35 -43.69 23.66
C GLU A 346 20.67 -44.93 24.28
N GLN A 347 19.85 -45.66 23.52
CA GLN A 347 19.23 -46.91 23.94
C GLN A 347 20.21 -48.09 23.81
N LYS A 348 20.16 -49.02 24.76
CA LYS A 348 21.01 -50.21 24.80
C LYS A 348 20.40 -51.36 24.00
N GLY A 349 21.23 -52.24 23.44
CA GLY A 349 20.78 -53.51 22.83
C GLY A 349 20.71 -53.55 21.30
N HIS A 350 21.21 -52.55 20.58
CA HIS A 350 21.35 -52.60 19.12
C HIS A 350 22.60 -51.84 18.63
N HIS A 351 23.13 -52.24 17.47
CA HIS A 351 24.27 -51.59 16.80
C HIS A 351 23.79 -50.36 16.00
N PHE A 352 24.67 -49.36 15.76
CA PHE A 352 24.27 -48.07 15.15
C PHE A 352 23.55 -48.23 13.79
N ILE A 353 23.91 -49.27 13.03
CA ILE A 353 23.38 -49.57 11.69
C ILE A 353 21.89 -50.00 11.74
N HIS A 354 21.43 -50.49 12.90
CA HIS A 354 20.07 -50.99 13.12
C HIS A 354 19.22 -50.05 13.98
N CYS A 355 19.62 -48.78 14.10
CA CYS A 355 18.88 -47.79 14.89
C CYS A 355 17.64 -47.28 14.13
N ASP A 356 16.48 -47.30 14.78
CA ASP A 356 15.20 -46.89 14.17
C ASP A 356 15.15 -45.40 13.71
N LEU A 357 16.10 -44.58 14.18
CA LEU A 357 16.29 -43.20 13.72
C LEU A 357 16.85 -43.12 12.29
N LEU A 358 17.59 -44.13 11.82
CA LEU A 358 18.08 -44.21 10.44
C LEU A 358 17.02 -44.73 9.47
N THR A 359 16.10 -45.58 9.93
CA THR A 359 15.01 -46.12 9.10
C THR A 359 13.85 -45.14 8.97
N THR A 360 13.60 -44.26 9.95
CA THR A 360 12.56 -43.21 9.86
C THR A 360 12.93 -42.05 8.94
N GLN A 361 14.22 -41.73 8.75
CA GLN A 361 14.64 -40.72 7.76
C GLN A 361 14.47 -41.18 6.30
N ASN A 362 14.45 -42.49 6.03
CA ASN A 362 14.24 -43.02 4.68
C ASN A 362 12.76 -43.23 4.30
N GLN A 363 11.81 -43.03 5.22
CA GLN A 363 10.37 -43.07 4.89
C GLN A 363 9.76 -41.68 4.68
N ALA A 364 10.42 -40.60 5.13
CA ALA A 364 9.92 -39.24 4.94
C ALA A 364 10.23 -38.63 3.55
N THR A 365 11.12 -39.26 2.76
CA THR A 365 11.52 -38.78 1.42
C THR A 365 10.81 -39.47 0.25
N SER A 366 9.84 -40.37 0.51
CA SER A 366 9.08 -41.08 -0.55
C SER A 366 7.60 -40.69 -0.66
N LEU A 367 7.14 -39.63 0.02
CA LEU A 367 5.76 -39.13 -0.06
C LEU A 367 5.74 -37.62 -0.36
N HIS A 368 6.41 -37.20 -1.43
CA HIS A 368 6.06 -36.00 -2.21
C HIS A 368 6.86 -35.95 -3.50
N ILE A 369 6.44 -36.75 -4.49
CA ILE A 369 6.44 -36.39 -5.92
C ILE A 369 5.13 -36.91 -6.51
#